data_AF-A0A0X8JV48-F1
#
_entry.id   AF-A0A0X8JV48-F1
#
_cell.length_a   1.000
_cell.length_b   1.000
_cell.length_c   1.000
_cell.angle_alpha   90.00
_cell.angle_beta   90.00
_cell.angle_gamma   90.00
#
_symmetry.space_group_name_H-M   'P 1'
#
loop_
_entity.id
_entity.type
_entity.pdbx_description
1 polymer ?
#
loop_
_entity_poly.entity_id
_entity_poly.type
_entity_poly.pdbx_seq_one_letter_code
_entity_poly.pdbx_strand_id
1 'polypeptide(L)'
;MKKLLLFLLLFVNILSFSEFNDKAQLKSAINKTINQFNETEKNKLFNEMMKKKSVLTDEMIQFNDMEVADKKKQKSFRILMEMITEQHLKNIIYNSKIELYDITNISKNKANGTLELKFVDALDALNKLKEYMLKKYGKNGQVDLDILLNEKIKSEISQYLDTYSKELMKNDKNISEIMDIELKFELKGNEWISKESISDYILKNFLENYKNN
;
A
#
# COMPACT_ATOMS: atom_id res chain seq x y z
N MET A 1 43.03 31.64 -25.30
CA MET A 1 41.64 31.73 -24.78
C MET A 1 40.64 30.82 -25.50
N LYS A 2 40.52 30.81 -26.84
CA LYS A 2 39.54 29.95 -27.56
C LYS A 2 39.65 28.43 -27.28
N LYS A 3 40.87 27.87 -27.17
CA LYS A 3 41.07 26.43 -26.86
C LYS A 3 40.66 26.05 -25.43
N LEU A 4 40.83 26.95 -24.46
CA LEU A 4 40.49 26.71 -23.05
C LEU A 4 38.96 26.77 -22.83
N LEU A 5 38.28 27.67 -23.56
CA LEU A 5 36.82 27.76 -23.56
C LEU A 5 36.15 26.52 -24.16
N LEU A 6 36.72 25.97 -25.25
CA LEU A 6 36.24 24.74 -25.88
C LEU A 6 36.40 23.53 -24.95
N PHE A 7 37.51 23.46 -24.21
CA PHE A 7 37.76 22.41 -23.22
C PHE A 7 36.78 22.48 -22.04
N LEU A 8 36.46 23.69 -21.56
CA LEU A 8 35.46 23.90 -20.51
C LEU A 8 34.05 23.50 -20.98
N LEU A 9 33.65 23.87 -22.20
CA LEU A 9 32.38 23.47 -22.79
C LEU A 9 32.28 21.95 -22.96
N LEU A 10 33.36 21.28 -23.36
CA LEU A 10 33.43 19.82 -23.41
C LEU A 10 33.33 19.20 -22.01
N PHE A 11 34.01 19.76 -21.01
CA PHE A 11 33.95 19.28 -19.62
C PHE A 11 32.55 19.43 -19.02
N VAL A 12 31.90 20.58 -19.23
CA VAL A 12 30.52 20.83 -18.79
C VAL A 12 29.55 19.87 -19.49
N ASN A 13 29.72 19.65 -20.80
CA ASN A 13 28.89 18.68 -21.54
C ASN A 13 29.10 17.24 -21.06
N ILE A 14 30.33 16.83 -20.75
CA ILE A 14 30.66 15.48 -20.22
C ILE A 14 30.08 15.30 -18.81
N LEU A 15 30.24 16.29 -17.93
CA LEU A 15 29.67 16.26 -16.58
C LEU A 15 28.14 16.23 -16.62
N SER A 16 27.52 17.05 -17.47
CA SER A 16 26.08 16.98 -17.69
C SER A 16 25.64 15.63 -18.26
N PHE A 17 26.38 15.06 -19.22
CA PHE A 17 26.07 13.74 -19.77
C PHE A 17 26.15 12.64 -18.69
N SER A 18 27.14 12.69 -17.79
CA SER A 18 27.23 11.74 -16.68
C SER A 18 26.06 11.87 -15.71
N GLU A 19 25.65 13.09 -15.34
CA GLU A 19 24.49 13.30 -14.47
C GLU A 19 23.17 12.86 -15.14
N PHE A 20 23.01 13.07 -16.45
CA PHE A 20 21.84 12.60 -17.20
C PHE A 20 21.80 11.07 -17.29
N ASN A 21 22.96 10.42 -17.50
CA ASN A 21 23.05 8.97 -17.58
C ASN A 21 22.78 8.31 -16.22
N ASP A 22 23.30 8.87 -15.12
CA ASP A 22 23.06 8.40 -13.77
C ASP A 22 21.57 8.50 -13.39
N LYS A 23 20.90 9.61 -13.75
CA LYS A 23 19.45 9.76 -13.53
C LYS A 23 18.60 8.78 -14.33
N ALA A 24 18.97 8.51 -15.59
CA ALA A 24 18.26 7.53 -16.42
C ALA A 24 18.45 6.09 -15.90
N GLN A 25 19.68 5.73 -15.50
CA GLN A 25 19.99 4.44 -14.89
C GLN A 25 19.27 4.26 -13.55
N LEU A 26 19.21 5.29 -12.72
CA LEU A 26 18.48 5.27 -11.46
C LEU A 26 16.98 5.10 -11.66
N LYS A 27 16.35 5.82 -12.61
CA LYS A 27 14.94 5.60 -12.97
C LYS A 27 14.69 4.17 -13.45
N SER A 28 15.61 3.60 -14.23
CA SER A 28 15.52 2.20 -14.66
C SER A 28 15.56 1.23 -13.47
N ALA A 29 16.46 1.46 -12.50
CA ALA A 29 16.55 0.66 -11.28
C ALA A 29 15.31 0.79 -10.38
N ILE A 30 14.73 1.99 -10.28
CA ILE A 30 13.47 2.22 -9.58
C ILE A 30 12.34 1.42 -10.25
N ASN A 31 12.20 1.52 -11.58
CA ASN A 31 11.19 0.76 -12.32
C ASN A 31 11.39 -0.75 -12.17
N LYS A 32 12.64 -1.23 -12.17
CA LYS A 32 12.97 -2.62 -11.88
C LYS A 32 12.50 -3.03 -10.47
N THR A 33 12.70 -2.17 -9.47
CA THR A 33 12.27 -2.39 -8.09
C THR A 33 10.74 -2.44 -7.98
N ILE A 34 10.03 -1.54 -8.67
CA ILE A 34 8.56 -1.57 -8.76
C ILE A 34 8.09 -2.89 -9.41
N ASN A 35 8.72 -3.29 -10.52
CA ASN A 35 8.38 -4.54 -11.21
C ASN A 35 8.71 -5.80 -10.41
N GLN A 36 9.63 -5.74 -9.46
CA GLN A 36 9.93 -6.83 -8.53
C GLN A 36 8.81 -7.02 -7.50
N PHE A 37 8.00 -6.00 -7.21
CA PHE A 37 6.78 -6.11 -6.42
C PHE A 37 5.63 -6.73 -7.24
N ASN A 38 5.91 -7.90 -7.80
CA ASN A 38 5.00 -8.70 -8.61
C ASN A 38 4.11 -9.60 -7.73
N GLU A 39 3.22 -10.36 -8.37
CA GLU A 39 2.26 -11.25 -7.70
C GLU A 39 2.91 -12.20 -6.67
N THR A 40 4.11 -12.72 -6.94
CA THR A 40 4.79 -13.62 -5.99
C THR A 40 5.17 -12.90 -4.71
N GLU A 41 5.78 -11.72 -4.81
CA GLU A 41 6.15 -10.91 -3.65
C GLU A 41 4.92 -10.38 -2.92
N LYS A 42 3.90 -9.93 -3.65
CA LYS A 42 2.60 -9.53 -3.11
C LYS A 42 1.96 -10.65 -2.29
N ASN A 43 1.92 -11.88 -2.81
CA ASN A 43 1.38 -13.04 -2.11
C ASN A 43 2.16 -13.37 -0.83
N LYS A 44 3.49 -13.26 -0.84
CA LYS A 44 4.29 -13.44 0.37
C LYS A 44 3.96 -12.40 1.42
N LEU A 45 3.95 -11.12 1.03
CA LEU A 45 3.63 -10.00 1.91
C LEU A 45 2.22 -10.15 2.51
N PHE A 46 1.22 -10.43 1.67
CA PHE A 46 -0.16 -10.61 2.11
C PHE A 46 -0.29 -11.73 3.14
N ASN A 47 0.36 -12.88 2.90
CA ASN A 47 0.34 -13.99 3.84
C ASN A 47 1.00 -13.64 5.18
N GLU A 48 2.12 -12.92 5.17
CA GLU A 48 2.78 -12.47 6.40
C GLU A 48 1.93 -11.45 7.18
N MET A 49 1.27 -10.52 6.50
CA MET A 49 0.37 -9.56 7.14
C MET A 49 -0.89 -10.25 7.68
N MET A 50 -1.44 -11.23 6.96
CA MET A 50 -2.60 -12.02 7.42
C MET A 50 -2.30 -12.85 8.66
N LYS A 51 -1.07 -13.36 8.84
CA LYS A 51 -0.66 -14.02 10.10
C LYS A 51 -0.70 -13.07 11.31
N LYS A 52 -0.59 -11.76 11.06
CA LYS A 52 -0.58 -10.71 12.08
C LYS A 52 -1.93 -9.98 12.19
N LYS A 53 -2.96 -10.42 11.44
CA LYS A 53 -4.26 -9.74 11.35
C LYS A 53 -4.99 -9.57 12.68
N SER A 54 -4.78 -10.48 13.63
CA SER A 54 -5.49 -10.44 14.91
C SER A 54 -5.12 -9.19 15.70
N VAL A 55 -3.85 -8.77 15.65
CA VAL A 55 -3.38 -7.52 16.28
C VAL A 55 -4.13 -6.33 15.69
N LEU A 56 -4.25 -6.27 14.36
CA LEU A 56 -4.97 -5.21 13.65
C LEU A 56 -6.46 -5.18 13.99
N THR A 57 -7.05 -6.37 14.10
CA THR A 57 -8.47 -6.52 14.41
C THR A 57 -8.75 -6.03 15.83
N ASP A 58 -7.91 -6.41 16.80
CA ASP A 58 -8.11 -6.09 18.21
C ASP A 58 -7.93 -4.58 18.48
N GLU A 59 -7.00 -3.90 17.82
CA GLU A 59 -6.84 -2.43 17.91
C GLU A 59 -8.02 -1.66 17.28
N MET A 60 -8.49 -2.07 16.09
CA MET A 60 -9.68 -1.46 15.49
C MET A 60 -10.92 -1.63 16.37
N ILE A 61 -11.00 -2.71 17.16
CA ILE A 61 -12.06 -2.91 18.16
C ILE A 61 -11.91 -1.90 19.32
N GLN A 62 -10.69 -1.74 19.85
CA GLN A 62 -10.41 -0.81 20.96
C GLN A 62 -10.68 0.66 20.60
N PHE A 63 -10.31 1.09 19.39
CA PHE A 63 -10.54 2.46 18.93
C PHE A 63 -12.02 2.87 18.91
N ASN A 64 -12.92 1.89 18.85
CA ASN A 64 -14.36 2.12 18.77
C ASN A 64 -15.08 2.05 20.14
N ASP A 65 -14.38 1.87 21.26
CA ASP A 65 -14.95 1.72 22.62
C ASP A 65 -16.06 0.64 22.70
N MET A 66 -16.02 -0.37 21.83
CA MET A 66 -17.07 -1.39 21.71
C MET A 66 -16.75 -2.63 22.55
N GLU A 67 -16.72 -2.51 23.88
CA GLU A 67 -16.81 -3.68 24.76
C GLU A 67 -18.26 -4.20 24.81
N VAL A 68 -18.62 -5.08 23.87
CA VAL A 68 -19.98 -5.65 23.83
C VAL A 68 -20.12 -6.73 24.90
N ALA A 69 -21.02 -6.60 25.88
CA ALA A 69 -21.19 -7.63 26.93
C ALA A 69 -21.67 -9.01 26.40
N ASP A 70 -22.24 -9.06 25.19
CA ASP A 70 -22.74 -10.26 24.53
C ASP A 70 -21.66 -10.93 23.66
N LYS A 71 -21.19 -12.10 24.09
CA LYS A 71 -20.16 -12.90 23.39
C LYS A 71 -20.51 -13.22 21.93
N LYS A 72 -21.79 -13.40 21.60
CA LYS A 72 -22.21 -13.71 20.22
C LYS A 72 -22.03 -12.48 19.34
N LYS A 73 -22.46 -11.32 19.81
CA LYS A 73 -22.29 -10.03 19.12
C LYS A 73 -20.82 -9.62 19.02
N GLN A 74 -20.01 -9.86 20.06
CA GLN A 74 -18.56 -9.67 19.99
C GLN A 74 -17.94 -10.49 18.84
N LYS A 75 -18.33 -11.76 18.71
CA LYS A 75 -17.85 -12.64 17.63
C LYS A 75 -18.25 -12.12 16.25
N SER A 76 -19.51 -11.71 16.09
CA SER A 76 -20.02 -11.13 14.84
C SER A 76 -19.30 -9.83 14.48
N PHE A 77 -19.03 -8.96 15.45
CA PHE A 77 -18.27 -7.74 15.25
C PHE A 77 -16.81 -8.00 14.87
N ARG A 78 -16.14 -8.92 15.57
CA ARG A 78 -14.77 -9.35 15.22
C ARG A 78 -14.69 -9.85 13.79
N ILE A 79 -15.67 -10.66 13.35
CA ILE A 79 -15.74 -11.13 11.96
C ILE A 79 -15.82 -9.96 10.97
N LEU A 80 -16.67 -8.97 11.25
CA LEU A 80 -16.78 -7.77 10.42
C LEU A 80 -15.43 -7.05 10.31
N MET A 81 -14.76 -6.84 11.45
CA MET A 81 -13.46 -6.18 11.49
C MET A 81 -12.39 -6.96 10.73
N GLU A 82 -12.31 -8.28 10.91
CA GLU A 82 -11.37 -9.14 10.16
C GLU A 82 -11.58 -9.03 8.63
N MET A 83 -12.83 -8.95 8.18
CA MET A 83 -13.14 -8.80 6.75
C MET A 83 -12.72 -7.44 6.20
N ILE A 84 -12.93 -6.36 6.97
CA ILE A 84 -12.50 -5.01 6.59
C ILE A 84 -10.97 -4.94 6.54
N THR A 85 -10.29 -5.47 7.56
CA THR A 85 -8.83 -5.54 7.61
C THR A 85 -8.28 -6.31 6.41
N GLU A 86 -8.83 -7.48 6.09
CA GLU A 86 -8.39 -8.27 4.93
C GLU A 86 -8.55 -7.49 3.62
N GLN A 87 -9.66 -6.79 3.44
CA GLN A 87 -9.88 -5.99 2.24
C GLN A 87 -8.92 -4.80 2.15
N HIS A 88 -8.65 -4.13 3.27
CA HIS A 88 -7.69 -3.03 3.32
C HIS A 88 -6.28 -3.48 2.93
N LEU A 89 -5.83 -4.63 3.46
CA LEU A 89 -4.56 -5.23 3.05
C LEU A 89 -4.52 -5.56 1.56
N LYS A 90 -5.63 -6.07 0.99
CA LYS A 90 -5.72 -6.30 -0.46
C LYS A 90 -5.60 -5.01 -1.26
N ASN A 91 -6.18 -3.92 -0.76
CA ASN A 91 -6.11 -2.63 -1.43
C ASN A 91 -4.68 -2.07 -1.45
N ILE A 92 -3.96 -2.17 -0.35
CA ILE A 92 -2.55 -1.74 -0.26
C ILE A 92 -1.63 -2.59 -1.14
N ILE A 93 -1.86 -3.91 -1.22
CA ILE A 93 -0.90 -4.84 -1.83
C ILE A 93 -1.21 -5.10 -3.31
N TYR A 94 -2.47 -5.42 -3.62
CA TYR A 94 -2.85 -5.86 -4.96
C TYR A 94 -3.44 -4.73 -5.79
N ASN A 95 -4.34 -3.95 -5.18
CA ASN A 95 -5.11 -2.95 -5.92
C ASN A 95 -4.45 -1.57 -5.93
N SER A 96 -3.30 -1.38 -5.27
CA SER A 96 -2.59 -0.10 -5.22
C SER A 96 -1.93 0.25 -6.56
N LYS A 97 -1.91 1.54 -6.89
CA LYS A 97 -1.06 2.09 -7.95
C LYS A 97 0.26 2.56 -7.33
N ILE A 98 1.39 2.18 -7.92
CA ILE A 98 2.72 2.59 -7.46
C ILE A 98 3.36 3.48 -8.51
N GLU A 99 3.73 4.69 -8.11
CA GLU A 99 4.35 5.67 -9.00
C GLU A 99 5.59 6.28 -8.34
N LEU A 100 6.60 6.59 -9.15
CA LEU A 100 7.74 7.38 -8.70
C LEU A 100 7.29 8.83 -8.51
N TYR A 101 7.38 9.34 -7.28
CA TYR A 101 7.05 10.72 -6.95
C TYR A 101 8.27 11.63 -7.08
N ASP A 102 9.36 11.30 -6.38
CA ASP A 102 10.56 12.13 -6.36
C ASP A 102 11.85 11.31 -6.23
N ILE A 103 12.96 11.92 -6.64
CA ILE A 103 14.31 11.42 -6.40
C ILE A 103 15.12 12.51 -5.70
N THR A 104 15.51 12.24 -4.46
CA THR A 104 16.28 13.17 -3.63
C THR A 104 17.64 12.60 -3.26
N ASN A 105 18.49 13.44 -2.64
CA ASN A 105 19.80 13.05 -2.12
C ASN A 105 20.71 12.35 -3.14
N ILE A 106 20.64 12.76 -4.41
CA ILE A 106 21.48 12.23 -5.48
C ILE A 106 22.94 12.65 -5.21
N SER A 107 23.76 11.67 -4.90
CA SER A 107 25.20 11.77 -4.73
C SER A 107 25.88 10.71 -5.59
N LYS A 108 27.22 10.74 -5.66
CA LYS A 108 28.01 9.88 -6.55
C LYS A 108 27.65 8.38 -6.46
N ASN A 109 27.22 7.88 -5.31
CA ASN A 109 26.89 6.47 -5.14
C ASN A 109 25.64 6.19 -4.31
N LYS A 110 24.85 7.22 -3.97
CA LYS A 110 23.62 7.08 -3.18
C LYS A 110 22.55 7.98 -3.76
N ALA A 111 21.31 7.51 -3.70
CA ALA A 111 20.13 8.30 -3.99
C ALA A 111 18.95 7.78 -3.17
N ASN A 112 17.93 8.60 -2.97
CA ASN A 112 16.66 8.18 -2.40
C ASN A 112 15.59 8.31 -3.47
N GLY A 113 14.76 7.28 -3.64
CA GLY A 113 13.55 7.34 -4.45
C GLY A 113 12.33 7.27 -3.55
N THR A 114 11.44 8.23 -3.69
CA THR A 114 10.13 8.22 -3.01
C THR A 114 9.09 7.71 -3.99
N LEU A 115 8.43 6.60 -3.63
CA LEU A 115 7.32 6.04 -4.37
C LEU A 115 6.01 6.39 -3.67
N GLU A 116 5.00 6.80 -4.42
CA GLU A 116 3.64 6.93 -3.91
C GLU A 116 2.89 5.62 -4.14
N LEU A 117 2.36 5.04 -3.07
CA LEU A 117 1.34 3.99 -3.10
C LEU A 117 -0.03 4.63 -2.96
N LYS A 118 -0.83 4.55 -4.02
CA LYS A 118 -2.17 5.12 -4.08
C LYS A 118 -3.21 3.99 -4.02
N PHE A 119 -4.11 4.04 -3.06
CA PHE A 119 -5.12 3.00 -2.85
C PHE A 119 -6.42 3.56 -2.27
N VAL A 120 -7.46 2.71 -2.23
CA VAL A 120 -8.73 3.01 -1.59
C VAL A 120 -8.65 2.70 -0.09
N ASP A 121 -8.97 3.70 0.72
CA ASP A 121 -9.08 3.65 2.18
C ASP A 121 -10.12 2.60 2.61
N ALA A 122 -9.82 1.93 3.72
CA ALA A 122 -10.74 1.03 4.41
C ALA A 122 -12.08 1.70 4.78
N LEU A 123 -12.08 3.00 5.10
CA LEU A 123 -13.28 3.73 5.54
C LEU A 123 -14.30 3.90 4.42
N ASP A 124 -13.86 4.15 3.19
CA ASP A 124 -14.77 4.24 2.04
C ASP A 124 -15.39 2.87 1.71
N ALA A 125 -14.59 1.81 1.78
CA ALA A 125 -15.08 0.44 1.65
C ALA A 125 -16.09 0.09 2.77
N LEU A 126 -15.83 0.53 4.00
CA LEU A 126 -16.72 0.35 5.15
C LEU A 126 -18.06 1.06 5.00
N ASN A 127 -18.04 2.32 4.56
CA ASN A 127 -19.25 3.11 4.34
C ASN A 127 -20.18 2.43 3.33
N LYS A 128 -19.62 1.89 2.24
CA LYS A 128 -20.40 1.18 1.23
C LYS A 128 -20.85 -0.20 1.64
N LEU A 129 -20.02 -0.90 2.43
CA LEU A 129 -20.44 -2.13 3.06
C LEU A 129 -21.68 -1.91 3.93
N LYS A 130 -21.70 -0.83 4.73
CA LYS A 130 -22.86 -0.48 5.56
C LYS A 130 -24.11 -0.26 4.71
N GLU A 131 -24.01 0.51 3.63
CA GLU A 131 -25.12 0.71 2.68
C GLU A 131 -25.62 -0.61 2.08
N TYR A 132 -24.70 -1.46 1.62
CA TYR A 132 -25.02 -2.76 1.04
C TYR A 132 -25.74 -3.68 2.03
N MET A 133 -25.19 -3.81 3.24
CA MET A 133 -25.77 -4.66 4.28
C MET A 133 -27.16 -4.16 4.69
N LEU A 134 -27.34 -2.84 4.85
CA LEU A 134 -28.65 -2.26 5.15
C LEU A 134 -29.66 -2.54 4.06
N LYS A 135 -29.28 -2.39 2.78
CA LYS A 135 -30.17 -2.62 1.65
C LYS A 135 -30.59 -4.09 1.53
N LYS A 136 -29.67 -5.03 1.76
CA LYS A 136 -29.89 -6.45 1.48
C LYS A 136 -30.41 -7.24 2.69
N TYR A 137 -29.91 -6.92 3.88
CA TYR A 137 -30.18 -7.66 5.10
C TYR A 137 -30.87 -6.83 6.18
N GLY A 138 -31.03 -5.53 5.94
CA GLY A 138 -31.62 -4.62 6.91
C GLY A 138 -33.10 -4.90 7.15
N LYS A 139 -33.49 -4.79 8.42
CA LYS A 139 -34.89 -4.74 8.86
C LYS A 139 -35.06 -3.50 9.72
N ASN A 140 -36.08 -2.68 9.43
CA ASN A 140 -36.34 -1.42 10.14
C ASN A 140 -35.11 -0.48 10.20
N GLY A 141 -34.31 -0.44 9.13
CA GLY A 141 -33.12 0.41 9.06
C GLY A 141 -31.91 -0.07 9.87
N GLN A 142 -31.93 -1.31 10.37
CA GLN A 142 -30.83 -1.91 11.14
C GLN A 142 -30.44 -3.27 10.57
N VAL A 143 -29.17 -3.64 10.73
CA VAL A 143 -28.65 -4.97 10.39
C VAL A 143 -28.23 -5.67 11.67
N ASP A 144 -28.73 -6.87 11.90
CA ASP A 144 -28.21 -7.74 12.93
C ASP A 144 -26.90 -8.37 12.44
N LEU A 145 -25.78 -8.03 13.09
CA LEU A 145 -24.45 -8.53 12.68
C LEU A 145 -24.32 -10.05 12.80
N ASP A 146 -25.20 -10.72 13.55
CA ASP A 146 -25.20 -12.18 13.65
C ASP A 146 -25.40 -12.89 12.31
N ILE A 147 -25.88 -12.19 11.27
CA ILE A 147 -25.87 -12.72 9.90
C ILE A 147 -24.45 -13.11 9.43
N LEU A 148 -23.41 -12.45 9.95
CA LEU A 148 -22.01 -12.72 9.61
C LEU A 148 -21.50 -14.05 10.19
N LEU A 149 -22.26 -14.70 11.07
CA LEU A 149 -21.96 -16.07 11.49
C LEU A 149 -22.22 -17.09 10.36
N ASN A 150 -22.92 -16.69 9.30
CA ASN A 150 -23.17 -17.53 8.14
C ASN A 150 -22.05 -17.38 7.10
N GLU A 151 -21.34 -18.47 6.81
CA GLU A 151 -20.24 -18.51 5.84
C GLU A 151 -20.63 -18.04 4.42
N LYS A 152 -21.86 -18.34 3.99
CA LYS A 152 -22.35 -17.91 2.68
C LYS A 152 -22.48 -16.39 2.61
N ILE A 153 -23.00 -15.78 3.69
CA ILE A 153 -23.16 -14.32 3.78
C ILE A 153 -21.78 -13.66 3.85
N LYS A 154 -20.84 -14.21 4.64
CA LYS A 154 -19.46 -13.70 4.68
C LYS A 154 -18.79 -13.71 3.31
N SER A 155 -18.84 -14.86 2.62
CA SER A 155 -18.24 -15.00 1.29
C SER A 155 -18.83 -13.99 0.30
N GLU A 156 -20.14 -13.81 0.33
CA GLU A 156 -20.83 -12.84 -0.52
C GLU A 156 -20.41 -11.38 -0.24
N ILE A 157 -20.31 -11.01 1.03
CA ILE A 157 -19.85 -9.68 1.44
C ILE A 157 -18.39 -9.45 1.05
N SER A 158 -17.51 -10.45 1.25
CA SER A 158 -16.11 -10.36 0.83
C SER A 158 -15.98 -10.18 -0.69
N GLN A 159 -16.79 -10.89 -1.48
CA GLN A 159 -16.83 -10.71 -2.94
C GLN A 159 -17.32 -9.33 -3.34
N TYR A 160 -18.34 -8.80 -2.65
CA TYR A 160 -18.83 -7.45 -2.86
C TYR A 160 -17.73 -6.41 -2.59
N LEU A 161 -17.04 -6.51 -1.46
CA LEU A 161 -15.93 -5.62 -1.07
C LEU A 161 -14.78 -5.64 -2.07
N ASP A 162 -14.38 -6.83 -2.52
CA ASP A 162 -13.30 -6.99 -3.50
C ASP A 162 -13.67 -6.37 -4.86
N THR A 163 -14.90 -6.64 -5.32
CA THR A 163 -15.41 -6.07 -6.58
C THR A 163 -15.48 -4.54 -6.49
N TYR A 164 -16.06 -4.02 -5.41
CA TYR A 164 -16.21 -2.59 -5.20
C TYR A 164 -14.87 -1.85 -5.15
N SER A 165 -13.90 -2.38 -4.40
CA SER A 165 -12.57 -1.77 -4.28
C SER A 165 -11.84 -1.74 -5.63
N LYS A 166 -11.94 -2.83 -6.41
CA LYS A 166 -11.37 -2.90 -7.76
C LYS A 166 -12.03 -1.93 -8.72
N GLU A 167 -13.34 -1.72 -8.62
CA GLU A 167 -14.06 -0.74 -9.43
C GLU A 167 -13.66 0.70 -9.09
N LEU A 168 -13.48 1.01 -7.80
CA LEU A 168 -13.02 2.33 -7.39
C LEU A 168 -11.65 2.66 -7.97
N MET A 169 -10.70 1.72 -7.90
CA MET A 169 -9.34 1.90 -8.43
C MET A 169 -9.27 2.08 -9.95
N LYS A 170 -10.33 1.76 -10.71
CA LYS A 170 -10.36 2.05 -12.17
C LYS A 170 -10.40 3.55 -12.48
N ASN A 171 -10.84 4.36 -11.52
CA ASN A 171 -10.93 5.81 -11.67
C ASN A 171 -10.02 6.48 -10.65
N ASP A 172 -8.94 7.13 -11.11
CA ASP A 172 -7.95 7.84 -10.26
C ASP A 172 -8.59 8.90 -9.32
N LYS A 173 -9.84 9.32 -9.58
CA LYS A 173 -10.63 10.21 -8.70
C LYS A 173 -11.04 9.59 -7.36
N ASN A 174 -10.94 8.28 -7.22
CA ASN A 174 -11.35 7.53 -6.04
C ASN A 174 -10.17 7.08 -5.18
N ILE A 175 -8.96 7.56 -5.49
CA ILE A 175 -7.81 7.41 -4.60
C ILE A 175 -8.09 8.28 -3.38
N SER A 176 -8.26 7.65 -2.23
CA SER A 176 -8.54 8.33 -0.97
C SER A 176 -7.33 8.33 -0.04
N GLU A 177 -6.31 7.53 -0.33
CA GLU A 177 -5.11 7.42 0.49
C GLU A 177 -3.83 7.33 -0.36
N ILE A 178 -2.78 7.99 0.13
CA ILE A 178 -1.42 7.97 -0.43
C ILE A 178 -0.45 7.61 0.69
N MET A 179 0.34 6.57 0.47
CA MET A 179 1.43 6.15 1.35
C MET A 179 2.76 6.36 0.63
N ASP A 180 3.65 7.13 1.25
CA ASP A 180 5.00 7.33 0.73
C ASP A 180 5.91 6.16 1.13
N ILE A 181 6.63 5.61 0.16
CA ILE A 181 7.68 4.62 0.35
C ILE A 181 9.02 5.25 -0.03
N GLU A 182 9.85 5.48 0.98
CA GLU A 182 11.20 6.01 0.80
C GLU A 182 12.22 4.87 0.66
N LEU A 183 12.68 4.60 -0.56
CA LEU A 183 13.70 3.59 -0.83
C LEU A 183 15.08 4.22 -1.01
N LYS A 184 16.08 3.63 -0.37
CA LYS A 184 17.49 4.02 -0.54
C LYS A 184 18.13 3.18 -1.63
N PHE A 185 18.79 3.85 -2.58
CA PHE A 185 19.54 3.22 -3.66
C PHE A 185 21.04 3.45 -3.48
N GLU A 186 21.83 2.42 -3.83
CA GLU A 186 23.28 2.52 -3.93
C GLU A 186 23.77 2.10 -5.31
N LEU A 187 24.76 2.84 -5.83
CA LEU A 187 25.48 2.47 -7.04
C LEU A 187 26.58 1.46 -6.67
N LYS A 188 26.45 0.22 -7.16
CA LYS A 188 27.47 -0.83 -7.03
C LYS A 188 27.98 -1.19 -8.42
N GLY A 189 29.24 -0.86 -8.68
CA GLY A 189 29.78 -0.92 -10.04
C GLY A 189 29.04 0.09 -10.94
N ASN A 190 28.34 -0.42 -11.96
CA ASN A 190 27.55 0.38 -12.90
C ASN A 190 26.03 0.15 -12.75
N GLU A 191 25.56 -0.43 -11.64
CA GLU A 191 24.14 -0.70 -11.40
C GLU A 191 23.67 -0.06 -10.10
N TRP A 192 22.56 0.69 -10.19
CA TRP A 192 21.83 1.17 -9.03
C TRP A 192 20.97 0.04 -8.46
N ILE A 193 21.08 -0.19 -7.15
CA ILE A 193 20.39 -1.28 -6.46
C ILE A 193 19.66 -0.70 -5.26
N SER A 194 18.38 -1.04 -5.11
CA SER A 194 17.62 -0.71 -3.89
C SER A 194 18.18 -1.50 -2.71
N LYS A 195 18.33 -0.84 -1.57
CA LYS A 195 18.77 -1.48 -0.32
C LYS A 195 17.71 -2.36 0.33
N GLU A 196 16.45 -2.12 -0.01
CA GLU A 196 15.30 -2.83 0.54
C GLU A 196 14.24 -3.04 -0.53
N SER A 197 13.41 -4.06 -0.35
CA SER A 197 12.26 -4.27 -1.23
C SER A 197 11.07 -3.42 -0.78
N ILE A 198 10.13 -3.16 -1.70
CA ILE A 198 8.84 -2.54 -1.37
C ILE A 198 8.10 -3.35 -0.29
N SER A 199 8.16 -4.69 -0.37
CA SER A 199 7.50 -5.56 0.61
C SER A 199 8.09 -5.43 2.01
N ASP A 200 9.42 -5.41 2.13
CA ASP A 200 10.09 -5.23 3.41
C ASP A 200 9.77 -3.87 4.03
N TYR A 201 9.75 -2.82 3.21
CA TYR A 201 9.40 -1.47 3.65
C TYR A 201 7.96 -1.39 4.17
N ILE A 202 6.99 -1.89 3.40
CA ILE A 202 5.58 -1.91 3.80
C ILE A 202 5.43 -2.69 5.09
N LEU A 203 5.98 -3.91 5.16
CA LEU A 203 5.87 -4.74 6.35
C LEU A 203 6.48 -4.06 7.58
N LYS A 204 7.65 -3.46 7.45
CA LYS A 204 8.33 -2.75 8.54
C LYS A 204 7.51 -1.56 9.03
N ASN A 205 7.13 -0.64 8.15
CA ASN A 205 6.39 0.57 8.53
C ASN A 205 5.00 0.24 9.07
N PHE A 206 4.35 -0.77 8.51
CA PHE A 206 3.11 -1.29 9.05
C PHE A 206 3.34 -1.72 10.51
N LEU A 207 4.31 -2.60 10.80
CA LEU A 207 4.58 -3.07 12.17
C LEU A 207 5.08 -1.98 13.14
N GLU A 208 5.79 -0.96 12.65
CA GLU A 208 6.30 0.13 13.50
C GLU A 208 5.19 1.11 13.90
N ASN A 209 4.25 1.42 13.01
CA ASN A 209 3.08 2.24 13.34
C ASN A 209 2.16 1.56 14.37
N TYR A 210 2.13 0.22 14.41
CA TYR A 210 1.33 -0.56 15.37
C TYR A 210 2.05 -0.93 16.68
N LYS A 211 3.34 -0.62 16.84
CA LYS A 211 4.06 -0.81 18.12
C LYS A 211 4.04 0.43 19.01
N ASN A 212 3.70 1.59 18.44
CA ASN A 212 3.79 2.89 19.09
C ASN A 212 2.43 3.49 19.48
N ASN A 213 1.35 2.72 19.35
CA ASN A 213 0.02 2.97 19.91
C ASN A 213 -0.29 1.95 21.01
#